data_AF-A0A8J4WL82-F1
#
_entry.id   AF-A0A8J4WL82-F1
#
_cell.length_a   1.000
_cell.length_b   1.000
_cell.length_c   1.000
_cell.angle_alpha   90.00
_cell.angle_beta   90.00
_cell.angle_gamma   90.00
#
_symmetry.space_group_name_H-M   'P 1'
#
loop_
_entity.id
_entity.type
_entity.pdbx_description
1 polymer ?
#
loop_
_entity_poly.entity_id
_entity_poly.type
_entity_poly.pdbx_seq_one_letter_code
_entity_poly.pdbx_strand_id
1 'polypeptide(L)'
;MDEPSSMKRPARILCYINTYSGNYDKKAIHVQNTWARRCDKLWFTSIRKHERLKVLQLNISVSEVKKHLWVKMRAILRRLYEEADHSEYFFKTDDDTYAIMENLRVELNRHSHNDPFMTGYRWQLRIPYGYFSGGAGYVLSRAALKQIVEKAIDRHPDCPTADENMEDVKMSKYEKI
;
A
#
# COMPACT_ATOMS: atom_id res chain seq x y z
N MET A 1 34.67 -14.37 -13.05
CA MET A 1 34.48 -13.32 -14.06
C MET A 1 33.12 -12.72 -13.76
N ASP A 2 33.11 -11.60 -13.04
CA ASP A 2 31.87 -10.91 -12.73
C ASP A 2 31.38 -10.18 -13.97
N GLU A 3 30.16 -10.48 -14.39
CA GLU A 3 29.46 -9.75 -15.43
C GLU A 3 29.35 -8.27 -15.00
N PRO A 4 29.59 -7.29 -15.89
CA PRO A 4 29.43 -5.88 -15.55
C PRO A 4 27.96 -5.68 -15.17
N SER A 5 27.71 -5.32 -13.90
CA SER A 5 26.35 -5.10 -13.42
C SER A 5 25.68 -4.06 -14.32
N SER A 6 24.73 -4.50 -15.14
CA SER A 6 23.79 -3.60 -15.79
C SER A 6 23.24 -2.73 -14.67
N MET A 7 23.47 -1.41 -14.71
CA MET A 7 22.95 -0.49 -13.70
C MET A 7 21.45 -0.75 -13.56
N LYS A 8 21.04 -1.45 -12.50
CA LYS A 8 19.63 -1.78 -12.29
C LYS A 8 18.89 -0.45 -12.20
N ARG A 9 17.96 -0.23 -13.13
CA ARG A 9 17.11 0.97 -13.10
C ARG A 9 16.41 1.03 -11.74
N PRO A 10 16.24 2.23 -11.15
CA PRO A 10 15.59 2.37 -9.86
C PRO A 10 14.18 1.74 -9.89
N ALA A 11 13.87 0.92 -8.88
CA ALA A 11 12.55 0.32 -8.67
C ALA A 11 11.42 1.35 -8.80
N ARG A 12 10.38 1.10 -9.60
CA ARG A 12 9.26 2.04 -9.80
C ARG A 12 8.17 1.86 -8.74
N ILE A 13 8.05 2.83 -7.85
CA ILE A 13 7.22 2.75 -6.64
C ILE A 13 6.00 3.66 -6.76
N LEU A 14 4.81 3.07 -6.69
CA LEU A 14 3.55 3.78 -6.46
C LEU A 14 3.31 3.86 -4.95
N CYS A 15 3.34 5.08 -4.42
CA CYS A 15 2.97 5.34 -3.03
C CYS A 15 1.47 5.60 -2.95
N TYR A 16 0.77 4.84 -2.10
CA TYR A 16 -0.63 5.08 -1.79
C TYR A 16 -0.78 5.37 -0.30
N ILE A 17 -1.26 6.57 -0.01
CA ILE A 17 -1.26 7.14 1.33
C ILE A 17 -2.68 7.20 1.83
N ASN A 18 -2.99 6.41 2.86
CA ASN A 18 -4.31 6.37 3.44
C ASN A 18 -4.53 7.62 4.31
N THR A 19 -5.60 8.35 4.01
CA THR A 19 -5.96 9.59 4.71
C THR A 19 -7.48 9.75 4.71
N TYR A 20 -8.02 10.81 5.30
CA TYR A 20 -9.43 11.17 5.15
C TYR A 20 -9.56 12.68 4.99
N SER A 21 -10.71 13.13 4.49
CA SER A 21 -10.92 14.56 4.13
C SER A 21 -10.55 15.57 5.22
N GLY A 22 -10.75 15.26 6.50
CA GLY A 22 -10.38 16.16 7.60
C GLY A 22 -8.87 16.32 7.84
N ASN A 23 -8.05 15.47 7.24
CA ASN A 23 -6.58 15.48 7.36
C ASN A 23 -5.86 16.07 6.14
N TYR A 24 -6.57 16.43 5.06
CA TYR A 24 -5.92 16.85 3.81
C TYR A 24 -4.94 18.01 4.01
N ASP A 25 -5.43 19.12 4.57
CA ASP A 25 -4.61 20.33 4.77
C ASP A 25 -3.78 20.29 6.06
N LYS A 26 -4.12 19.37 6.98
CA LYS A 26 -3.44 19.24 8.28
C LYS A 26 -2.24 18.30 8.24
N LYS A 27 -2.25 17.33 7.32
CA LYS A 27 -1.28 16.23 7.28
C LYS A 27 -0.87 15.88 5.86
N ALA A 28 -1.83 15.48 5.01
CA ALA A 28 -1.54 14.93 3.68
C ALA A 28 -0.77 15.92 2.78
N ILE A 29 -1.07 17.22 2.87
CA ILE A 29 -0.36 18.27 2.13
C ILE A 29 1.13 18.34 2.49
N HIS A 30 1.48 18.09 3.76
CA HIS A 30 2.87 18.09 4.21
C HIS A 30 3.61 16.85 3.71
N VAL A 31 2.93 15.70 3.72
CA VAL A 31 3.45 14.47 3.10
C VAL A 31 3.73 14.68 1.61
N GLN A 32 2.76 15.26 0.87
CA GLN A 32 2.92 15.60 -0.55
C GLN A 32 4.10 16.53 -0.80
N ASN A 33 4.34 17.51 0.08
CA ASN A 33 5.38 18.52 -0.10
C ASN A 33 6.76 18.08 0.39
N THR A 34 6.88 16.90 0.99
CA THR A 34 8.12 16.36 1.54
C THR A 34 8.53 15.07 0.82
N TRP A 35 8.52 13.93 1.51
CA TRP A 35 9.10 12.68 1.03
C TRP A 35 8.32 12.07 -0.14
N ALA A 36 7.00 12.26 -0.19
CA ALA A 36 6.15 11.60 -1.21
C ALA A 36 6.40 12.14 -2.62
N ARG A 37 7.06 13.30 -2.78
CA ARG A 37 7.54 13.82 -4.08
C ARG A 37 8.54 12.90 -4.76
N ARG A 38 9.19 12.02 -3.99
CA ARG A 38 10.19 11.07 -4.47
C ARG A 38 9.58 9.74 -4.89
N CYS A 39 8.26 9.57 -4.80
CA CYS A 39 7.55 8.43 -5.37
C CYS A 39 7.40 8.59 -6.90
N ASP A 40 7.43 7.50 -7.66
CA ASP A 40 7.23 7.55 -9.12
C ASP A 40 5.77 7.87 -9.46
N LYS A 41 4.86 7.37 -8.63
CA LYS A 41 3.43 7.71 -8.65
C LYS A 41 2.92 7.88 -7.23
N LEU A 42 2.00 8.81 -7.05
CA LEU A 42 1.46 9.17 -5.74
C LEU A 42 -0.06 9.26 -5.81
N TRP A 43 -0.72 8.54 -4.91
CA TRP A 43 -2.14 8.64 -4.64
C TRP A 43 -2.39 8.83 -3.15
N PHE A 44 -3.22 9.79 -2.79
CA PHE A 44 -3.90 9.81 -1.50
C PHE A 44 -5.22 9.05 -1.65
N THR A 45 -5.54 8.12 -0.75
CA THR A 45 -6.76 7.31 -0.87
C THR A 45 -7.83 7.80 0.08
N SER A 46 -8.95 8.27 -0.48
CA SER A 46 -10.04 8.86 0.31
C SER A 46 -11.35 8.93 -0.48
N ILE A 47 -12.47 9.26 0.17
CA ILE A 47 -13.81 9.27 -0.48
C ILE A 47 -14.17 10.62 -1.11
N ARG A 48 -13.45 11.70 -0.78
CA ARG A 48 -13.67 13.05 -1.32
C ARG A 48 -12.51 13.47 -2.21
N LYS A 49 -12.76 14.32 -3.21
CA LYS A 49 -11.68 14.96 -3.96
C LYS A 49 -11.09 16.11 -3.16
N HIS A 50 -9.91 16.54 -3.58
CA HIS A 50 -9.24 17.75 -3.08
C HIS A 50 -8.56 18.45 -4.25
N GLU A 51 -8.55 19.78 -4.25
CA GLU A 51 -8.03 20.58 -5.37
C GLU A 51 -6.51 20.47 -5.52
N ARG A 52 -5.80 20.30 -4.40
CA ARG A 52 -4.31 20.32 -4.36
C ARG A 52 -3.66 18.94 -4.22
N LEU A 53 -4.43 17.90 -3.91
CA LEU A 53 -3.91 16.56 -3.68
C LEU A 53 -4.34 15.63 -4.81
N LYS A 54 -3.43 14.74 -5.24
CA LYS A 54 -3.79 13.64 -6.14
C LYS A 54 -4.56 12.59 -5.35
N VAL A 55 -5.88 12.74 -5.27
CA VAL A 55 -6.74 11.80 -4.54
C VAL A 55 -7.28 10.73 -5.47
N LEU A 56 -6.96 9.47 -5.16
CA LEU A 56 -7.65 8.31 -5.72
C LEU A 56 -8.99 8.17 -5.00
N GLN A 57 -10.02 8.80 -5.58
CA GLN A 57 -11.35 8.83 -4.97
C GLN A 57 -11.96 7.43 -4.94
N LEU A 58 -12.36 6.99 -3.75
CA LEU A 58 -13.00 5.70 -3.51
C LEU A 58 -14.52 5.87 -3.48
N ASN A 59 -15.24 4.97 -4.16
CA ASN A 59 -16.69 4.89 -4.09
C ASN A 59 -17.09 3.85 -3.03
N ILE A 60 -17.15 4.26 -1.77
CA ILE A 60 -17.63 3.45 -0.63
C ILE A 60 -18.70 4.23 0.13
N SER A 61 -19.70 3.52 0.66
CA SER A 61 -20.84 4.12 1.38
C SER A 61 -20.60 4.31 2.89
N VAL A 62 -19.48 3.81 3.40
CA VAL A 62 -19.10 3.90 4.82
C VAL A 62 -18.24 5.12 5.11
N SER A 63 -18.32 5.61 6.35
CA SER A 63 -17.49 6.74 6.80
C SER A 63 -16.00 6.40 6.89
N GLU A 64 -15.12 7.39 6.70
CA GLU A 64 -13.66 7.18 6.80
C GLU A 64 -13.19 7.18 8.26
N VAL A 65 -13.42 6.08 8.96
CA VAL A 65 -13.01 5.88 10.36
C VAL A 65 -12.34 4.53 10.55
N LYS A 66 -11.63 4.36 11.68
CA LYS A 66 -10.87 3.15 11.99
C LYS A 66 -11.66 1.84 11.89
N LYS A 67 -12.97 1.87 12.21
CA LYS A 67 -13.84 0.69 12.16
C LYS A 67 -14.12 0.18 10.74
N HIS A 68 -13.85 0.98 9.72
CA HIS A 68 -14.16 0.71 8.31
C HIS A 68 -12.92 0.54 7.42
N LEU A 69 -11.75 0.40 8.04
CA LEU A 69 -10.47 0.35 7.32
C LEU A 69 -10.40 -0.83 6.36
N TRP A 70 -11.01 -1.97 6.69
CA TRP A 70 -10.96 -3.14 5.81
C TRP A 70 -11.79 -2.96 4.53
N VAL A 71 -13.01 -2.42 4.63
CA VAL A 71 -13.82 -2.08 3.43
C VAL A 71 -13.09 -1.07 2.56
N LYS A 72 -12.52 -0.03 3.18
CA LYS A 72 -11.72 0.97 2.47
C LYS A 72 -10.52 0.33 1.78
N MET A 73 -9.81 -0.56 2.46
CA MET A 73 -8.62 -1.23 1.94
C MET A 73 -8.95 -2.11 0.73
N ARG A 74 -10.03 -2.90 0.78
CA ARG A 74 -10.48 -3.68 -0.39
C ARG A 74 -10.80 -2.78 -1.58
N ALA A 75 -11.45 -1.63 -1.35
CA ALA A 75 -11.70 -0.66 -2.42
C ALA A 75 -10.40 -0.07 -3.00
N ILE A 76 -9.41 0.25 -2.15
CA ILE A 76 -8.09 0.72 -2.56
C ILE A 76 -7.40 -0.32 -3.44
N LEU A 77 -7.33 -1.58 -3.00
CA LEU A 77 -6.62 -2.64 -3.71
C LEU A 77 -7.21 -2.88 -5.10
N ARG A 78 -8.55 -2.85 -5.26
CA ARG A 78 -9.19 -2.93 -6.57
C ARG A 78 -8.81 -1.77 -7.48
N ARG A 79 -8.74 -0.54 -6.96
CA ARG A 79 -8.33 0.63 -7.75
C ARG A 79 -6.84 0.61 -8.10
N LEU A 80 -5.98 0.12 -7.20
CA LEU A 80 -4.55 -0.04 -7.46
C LEU A 80 -4.25 -1.14 -8.49
N TYR A 81 -5.10 -2.16 -8.56
CA TYR A 81 -4.96 -3.24 -9.53
C TYR A 81 -5.02 -2.75 -10.99
N GLU A 82 -5.79 -1.69 -11.26
CA GLU A 82 -5.83 -1.01 -12.57
C GLU A 82 -4.47 -0.41 -12.98
N GLU A 83 -3.58 -0.18 -12.00
CA GLU A 83 -2.23 0.37 -12.18
C GLU A 83 -1.14 -0.70 -12.04
N ALA A 84 -1.53 -1.97 -11.84
CA ALA A 84 -0.62 -3.08 -11.54
C ALA A 84 0.48 -3.20 -12.60
N ASP A 85 0.15 -3.13 -13.87
CA ASP A 85 1.12 -3.32 -14.96
C ASP A 85 2.06 -2.12 -15.14
N HIS A 86 1.68 -0.95 -14.63
CA HIS A 86 2.44 0.28 -14.75
C HIS A 86 3.35 0.57 -13.57
N SER A 87 3.28 -0.21 -12.49
CA SER A 87 4.12 -0.05 -11.30
C SER A 87 4.80 -1.38 -10.93
N GLU A 88 5.91 -1.31 -10.18
CA GLU A 88 6.63 -2.52 -9.74
C GLU A 88 6.32 -2.81 -8.27
N TYR A 89 6.23 -1.76 -7.46
CA TYR A 89 5.99 -1.85 -6.04
C TYR A 89 4.91 -0.86 -5.61
N PHE A 90 4.11 -1.26 -4.62
CA PHE A 90 3.01 -0.49 -4.07
C PHE A 90 3.28 -0.23 -2.58
N PHE A 91 3.63 1.00 -2.23
CA PHE A 91 3.99 1.37 -0.87
C PHE A 91 2.82 2.01 -0.13
N LYS A 92 2.27 1.27 0.85
CA LYS A 92 1.23 1.73 1.77
C LYS A 92 1.86 2.57 2.87
N THR A 93 1.28 3.74 3.12
CA THR A 93 1.56 4.53 4.33
C THR A 93 0.29 5.20 4.85
N ASP A 94 0.36 5.79 6.04
CA ASP A 94 -0.67 6.70 6.55
C ASP A 94 -0.19 8.16 6.42
N ASP A 95 -1.10 9.11 6.60
CA ASP A 95 -0.82 10.55 6.43
C ASP A 95 0.08 11.19 7.49
N ASP A 96 0.52 10.42 8.48
CA ASP A 96 1.51 10.79 9.50
C ASP A 96 2.81 9.96 9.43
N THR A 97 3.04 9.24 8.33
CA THR A 97 4.30 8.54 8.05
C THR A 97 5.33 9.47 7.38
N TYR A 98 6.62 9.29 7.72
CA TYR A 98 7.75 9.82 6.95
C TYR A 98 8.64 8.69 6.45
N ALA A 99 9.02 8.70 5.18
CA ALA A 99 9.83 7.65 4.57
C ALA A 99 11.08 8.21 3.86
N ILE A 100 12.18 7.46 3.92
CA ILE A 100 13.40 7.73 3.14
C ILE A 100 13.33 6.85 1.89
N MET A 101 12.84 7.41 0.79
CA MET A 101 12.56 6.65 -0.44
C MET A 101 13.82 6.05 -1.08
N GLU A 102 14.98 6.67 -0.87
CA GLU A 102 16.28 6.18 -1.32
C GLU A 102 16.61 4.83 -0.67
N ASN A 103 16.46 4.73 0.65
CA ASN A 103 16.67 3.49 1.39
C ASN A 103 15.68 2.41 0.96
N LEU A 104 14.41 2.80 0.74
CA LEU A 104 13.39 1.89 0.25
C LEU A 104 13.73 1.32 -1.13
N ARG A 105 14.19 2.17 -2.07
CA ARG A 105 14.60 1.72 -3.42
C ARG A 105 15.78 0.76 -3.37
N VAL A 106 16.78 1.03 -2.51
CA VAL A 106 17.92 0.13 -2.31
C VAL A 106 17.45 -1.25 -1.88
N GLU A 107 16.52 -1.33 -0.94
CA GLU A 107 15.98 -2.61 -0.48
C GLU A 107 15.17 -3.30 -1.58
N LEU A 108 14.25 -2.59 -2.24
CA LEU A 108 13.38 -3.20 -3.26
C LEU A 108 14.12 -3.64 -4.53
N ASN A 109 15.27 -3.04 -4.86
CA ASN A 109 16.11 -3.47 -5.99
C ASN A 109 16.75 -4.86 -5.80
N ARG A 110 16.72 -5.40 -4.57
CA ARG A 110 17.19 -6.75 -4.21
C ARG A 110 16.17 -7.84 -4.51
N HIS A 111 14.91 -7.46 -4.68
CA HIS A 111 13.79 -8.39 -4.90
C HIS A 111 13.24 -8.24 -6.32
N SER A 112 12.57 -9.28 -6.81
CA SER A 112 11.83 -9.22 -8.08
C SER A 112 10.39 -8.83 -7.80
N HIS A 113 9.89 -7.78 -8.43
CA HIS A 113 8.48 -7.38 -8.33
C HIS A 113 7.51 -8.42 -8.92
N ASN A 114 8.02 -9.40 -9.69
CA ASN A 114 7.23 -10.50 -10.26
C ASN A 114 7.08 -11.67 -9.28
N ASP A 115 7.82 -11.66 -8.17
CA ASP A 115 7.63 -12.63 -7.09
C ASP A 115 6.62 -12.06 -6.09
N PRO A 116 5.63 -12.84 -5.63
CA PRO A 116 4.65 -12.35 -4.68
C PRO A 116 5.30 -12.21 -3.30
N PHE A 117 5.47 -10.97 -2.85
CA PHE A 117 5.90 -10.70 -1.48
C PHE A 117 5.33 -9.41 -0.92
N MET A 118 5.31 -9.35 0.41
CA MET A 118 5.06 -8.17 1.20
C MET A 118 6.27 -7.92 2.11
N THR A 119 6.63 -6.66 2.35
CA THR A 119 7.73 -6.31 3.27
C THR A 119 7.47 -5.01 4.03
N GLY A 120 8.05 -4.87 5.22
CA GLY A 120 7.83 -3.76 6.14
C GLY A 120 8.13 -4.16 7.57
N TYR A 121 7.71 -3.34 8.54
CA TYR A 121 7.87 -3.68 9.96
C TYR A 121 6.88 -4.79 10.36
N ARG A 122 7.39 -6.00 10.59
CA ARG A 122 6.59 -7.15 11.01
C ARG A 122 6.41 -7.16 12.52
N TRP A 123 5.18 -6.95 12.97
CA TRP A 123 4.80 -6.92 14.38
C TRP A 123 4.16 -8.24 14.82
N GLN A 124 4.75 -8.88 15.82
CA GLN A 124 4.32 -10.21 16.32
C GLN A 124 3.33 -10.11 17.50
N LEU A 125 2.26 -9.35 17.35
CA LEU A 125 1.32 -9.11 18.47
C LEU A 125 -0.04 -9.82 18.35
N ARG A 126 -0.53 -10.06 17.13
CA ARG A 126 -1.96 -10.37 16.92
C ARG A 126 -2.26 -11.65 16.18
N ILE A 127 -1.34 -12.13 15.35
CA ILE A 127 -1.49 -13.36 14.57
C ILE A 127 -0.18 -14.16 14.61
N PRO A 128 -0.25 -15.50 14.49
CA PRO A 128 0.93 -16.32 14.28
C PRO A 128 1.76 -15.78 13.10
N TYR A 129 3.09 -15.74 13.25
CA TYR A 129 4.03 -15.19 12.27
C TYR A 129 3.96 -13.67 12.04
N GLY A 130 3.13 -12.95 12.81
CA GLY A 130 3.05 -11.49 12.80
C GLY A 130 2.38 -10.89 11.55
N TYR A 131 2.21 -9.57 11.57
CA TYR A 131 1.62 -8.80 10.49
C TYR A 131 2.47 -7.56 10.17
N PHE A 132 2.38 -7.04 8.95
CA PHE A 132 3.07 -5.79 8.61
C PHE A 132 2.29 -4.58 9.14
N SER A 133 2.89 -3.83 10.06
CA SER A 133 2.23 -2.69 10.72
C SER A 133 1.75 -1.64 9.72
N GLY A 134 0.46 -1.30 9.74
CA GLY A 134 -0.12 -0.30 8.86
C GLY A 134 0.50 1.09 9.02
N GLY A 135 0.80 1.49 10.26
CA GLY A 135 1.34 2.83 10.57
C GLY A 135 2.84 2.98 10.28
N ALA A 136 3.60 1.89 10.31
CA ALA A 136 4.99 1.89 9.85
C ALA A 136 5.11 1.95 8.32
N GLY A 137 4.02 1.59 7.63
CA GLY A 137 4.00 1.37 6.20
C GLY A 137 4.56 0.01 5.79
N TYR A 138 4.11 -0.45 4.63
CA TYR A 138 4.56 -1.72 4.05
C TYR A 138 4.42 -1.69 2.53
N VAL A 139 5.19 -2.54 1.86
CA VAL A 139 5.22 -2.67 0.42
C VAL A 139 4.57 -3.97 -0.02
N LEU A 140 3.80 -3.90 -1.10
CA LEU A 140 3.40 -5.04 -1.92
C LEU A 140 4.24 -5.05 -3.19
N SER A 141 4.75 -6.23 -3.59
CA SER A 141 5.19 -6.41 -4.97
C SER A 141 3.98 -6.39 -5.92
N ARG A 142 4.22 -6.11 -7.21
CA ARG A 142 3.19 -6.20 -8.23
C ARG A 142 2.49 -7.56 -8.22
N ALA A 143 3.26 -8.65 -8.16
CA ALA A 143 2.70 -10.00 -8.12
C ALA A 143 1.84 -10.23 -6.85
N ALA A 144 2.26 -9.71 -5.69
CA ALA A 144 1.46 -9.81 -4.47
C ALA A 144 0.13 -9.05 -4.60
N LEU A 145 0.14 -7.82 -5.13
CA LEU A 145 -1.10 -7.07 -5.36
C LEU A 145 -2.06 -7.84 -6.28
N LYS A 146 -1.55 -8.34 -7.41
CA LYS A 146 -2.34 -9.14 -8.35
C LYS A 146 -2.93 -10.38 -7.68
N GLN A 147 -2.11 -11.15 -6.97
CA GLN A 147 -2.55 -12.34 -6.25
C GLN A 147 -3.65 -12.04 -5.22
N ILE A 148 -3.50 -10.98 -4.43
CA ILE A 148 -4.50 -10.56 -3.44
C ILE A 148 -5.83 -10.22 -4.13
N VAL A 149 -5.80 -9.45 -5.21
CA VAL A 149 -7.03 -8.99 -5.89
C VAL A 149 -7.68 -10.08 -6.73
N GLU A 150 -6.90 -10.92 -7.39
CA GLU A 150 -7.39 -11.97 -8.31
C GLU A 150 -7.80 -13.25 -7.60
N LYS A 151 -7.16 -13.59 -6.46
CA LYS A 151 -7.38 -14.87 -5.77
C LYS A 151 -7.99 -14.74 -4.39
N ALA A 152 -7.70 -13.66 -3.64
CA ALA A 152 -8.15 -13.54 -2.25
C ALA A 152 -9.44 -12.74 -2.13
N ILE A 153 -9.44 -11.46 -2.52
CA ILE A 153 -10.57 -10.54 -2.34
C ILE A 153 -11.83 -11.10 -3.02
N ASP A 154 -12.89 -11.25 -2.23
CA ASP A 154 -14.22 -11.76 -2.60
C ASP A 154 -14.26 -13.19 -3.17
N ARG A 155 -13.14 -13.92 -3.13
CA ARG A 155 -13.00 -15.24 -3.77
C ARG A 155 -12.52 -16.31 -2.81
N HIS A 156 -11.53 -16.01 -1.99
CA HIS A 156 -11.03 -16.99 -1.03
C HIS A 156 -11.94 -17.05 0.20
N PRO A 157 -12.37 -18.24 0.65
CA PRO A 157 -13.31 -18.39 1.77
C PRO A 157 -12.80 -17.75 3.06
N ASP A 158 -11.48 -17.79 3.27
CA ASP A 158 -10.89 -17.20 4.46
C ASP A 158 -10.71 -15.66 4.36
N CYS A 159 -10.78 -15.06 3.17
CA CYS A 159 -10.62 -13.61 3.03
C CYS A 159 -11.87 -12.90 3.58
N PRO A 160 -11.75 -12.06 4.64
CA PRO A 160 -12.92 -11.49 5.29
C PRO A 160 -13.68 -10.58 4.34
N THR A 161 -14.99 -10.78 4.20
CA THR A 161 -15.87 -9.93 3.39
C THR A 161 -16.59 -8.89 4.24
N ALA A 162 -16.68 -9.12 5.55
CA ALA A 162 -17.28 -8.20 6.50
C ALA A 162 -16.52 -6.87 6.60
N ASP A 163 -17.20 -5.89 7.19
CA ASP A 163 -16.67 -4.57 7.46
C ASP A 163 -16.05 -4.51 8.86
N GLU A 164 -14.77 -4.17 8.94
CA GLU A 164 -13.97 -4.26 10.15
C GLU A 164 -12.78 -3.29 10.16
N ASN A 165 -12.17 -3.15 11.34
CA ASN A 165 -10.90 -2.45 11.56
C ASN A 165 -9.67 -3.28 11.15
N MET A 166 -8.46 -2.84 11.53
CA MET A 166 -7.22 -3.64 11.49
C MET A 166 -6.88 -4.22 10.10
N GLU A 167 -6.93 -3.38 9.07
CA GLU A 167 -6.68 -3.78 7.68
C GLU A 167 -5.31 -4.45 7.51
N ASP A 168 -4.31 -4.01 8.26
CA ASP A 168 -2.96 -4.52 8.25
C ASP A 168 -2.87 -6.00 8.69
N VAL A 169 -3.58 -6.37 9.75
CA VAL A 169 -3.71 -7.78 10.17
C VAL A 169 -4.40 -8.61 9.09
N LYS A 170 -5.45 -8.07 8.45
CA LYS A 170 -6.17 -8.78 7.38
C LYS A 170 -5.29 -9.01 6.16
N MET A 171 -4.47 -8.03 5.78
CA MET A 171 -3.52 -8.15 4.68
C MET A 171 -2.49 -9.25 4.94
N SER A 172 -1.98 -9.36 6.16
CA SER A 172 -0.93 -10.34 6.49
C SER A 172 -1.43 -11.74 6.81
N LYS A 173 -2.67 -11.89 7.28
CA LYS A 173 -3.23 -13.19 7.68
C LYS A 173 -3.25 -14.21 6.53
N TYR A 174 -3.19 -13.74 5.29
CA TYR A 174 -3.36 -14.53 4.08
C TYR A 174 -2.17 -14.47 3.12
N GLU A 175 -1.00 -14.04 3.61
CA GLU A 175 0.24 -13.98 2.81
C GLU A 175 0.68 -15.32 2.21
N LYS A 176 0.13 -16.45 2.70
CA LYS A 176 0.44 -17.80 2.22
C LYS A 176 -0.61 -18.40 1.27
N ILE A 177 -1.63 -17.63 0.87
CA ILE A 177 -2.62 -18.01 -0.15
C ILE A 177 -2.07 -17.67 -1.53
#